data_AF-A0A3P7LM05-F1
#
_entry.id   AF-A0A3P7LM05-F1
#
_cell.length_a   1.000
_cell.length_b   1.000
_cell.length_c   1.000
_cell.angle_alpha   90.00
_cell.angle_beta   90.00
_cell.angle_gamma   90.00
#
_symmetry.space_group_name_H-M   'P 1'
#
loop_
_entity.id
_entity.type
_entity.pdbx_description
1 polymer ?
#
loop_
_entity_poly.entity_id
_entity_poly.type
_entity_poly.pdbx_seq_one_letter_code
_entity_poly.pdbx_strand_id
1 'polypeptide(L)'
;MFWEGIQLPPDIEDVRREFICIFAQSTPLSDVLDDDYILQRCRERSTSLISYLSKSERINELIDLVTDQSNIRFDVERFKRPSVAAEILSSDVPQLLDFLVSSGQGAVSSNEHSNEQTETSKPHRMPFVDNLLSFLDPPASLNPLSASFFSKILINLLSFRAAELVPYLKARSDFFPNILQHLDTSAISDLLVELAQQDNGQQHVVAKVIPNP
;
A
#
# COMPACT_ATOMS: atom_id res chain seq x y z
N MET A 1 -15.28 -24.85 30.35
CA MET A 1 -15.86 -23.52 30.65
C MET A 1 -17.31 -23.51 30.18
N PHE A 2 -18.21 -22.74 30.81
CA PHE A 2 -19.67 -22.79 30.50
C PHE A 2 -20.02 -22.51 29.02
N TRP A 3 -19.09 -21.93 28.26
CA TRP A 3 -19.29 -21.42 26.90
C TRP A 3 -18.82 -22.34 25.77
N GLU A 4 -18.27 -23.53 26.02
CA GLU A 4 -17.63 -24.37 24.97
C GLU A 4 -18.59 -25.11 24.01
N GLY A 5 -19.89 -24.79 24.00
CA GLY A 5 -20.86 -25.54 23.18
C GLY A 5 -22.06 -24.75 22.66
N ILE A 6 -22.04 -23.41 22.69
CA ILE A 6 -23.15 -22.60 22.17
C ILE A 6 -22.88 -22.31 20.69
N GLN A 7 -23.74 -22.85 19.82
CA GLN A 7 -23.77 -22.53 18.40
C GLN A 7 -24.58 -21.25 18.22
N LEU A 8 -23.93 -20.15 17.84
CA LEU A 8 -24.57 -18.84 17.75
C LEU A 8 -25.40 -18.69 16.45
N PRO A 9 -26.51 -17.94 16.51
CA PRO A 9 -27.28 -17.54 15.33
C PRO A 9 -26.44 -16.76 14.29
N PRO A 10 -26.71 -16.92 12.99
CA PRO A 10 -25.92 -16.30 11.90
C PRO A 10 -25.95 -14.76 11.90
N ASP A 11 -27.01 -14.15 12.42
CA ASP A 11 -27.18 -12.73 12.67
C ASP A 11 -26.28 -12.19 13.80
N ILE A 12 -25.88 -13.04 14.75
CA ILE A 12 -24.94 -12.67 15.80
C ILE A 12 -23.49 -12.85 15.33
N GLU A 13 -23.20 -13.73 14.38
CA GLU A 13 -21.86 -13.78 13.75
C GLU A 13 -21.52 -12.47 13.04
N ASP A 14 -22.50 -11.83 12.40
CA ASP A 14 -22.30 -10.53 11.75
C ASP A 14 -21.98 -9.43 12.78
N VAL A 15 -22.71 -9.42 13.90
CA VAL A 15 -22.41 -8.54 15.05
C VAL A 15 -21.06 -8.88 15.66
N ARG A 16 -20.71 -10.17 15.80
CA ARG A 16 -19.41 -10.61 16.32
C ARG A 16 -18.26 -10.18 15.40
N ARG A 17 -18.45 -10.21 14.09
CA ARG A 17 -17.49 -9.78 13.05
C ARG A 17 -17.32 -8.26 13.01
N GLU A 18 -18.39 -7.51 13.21
CA GLU A 18 -18.33 -6.06 13.43
C GLU A 18 -17.60 -5.75 14.75
N PHE A 19 -17.86 -6.55 15.79
CA PHE A 19 -17.21 -6.46 17.11
C PHE A 19 -15.72 -6.83 17.12
N ILE A 20 -15.23 -7.71 16.23
CA ILE A 20 -13.80 -8.01 16.07
C ILE A 20 -13.01 -6.74 15.71
N CYS A 21 -13.63 -5.79 15.00
CA CYS A 21 -13.04 -4.48 14.71
C CYS A 21 -13.41 -3.40 15.75
N ILE A 22 -14.57 -3.47 16.41
CA ILE A 22 -15.03 -2.47 17.38
C ILE A 22 -14.35 -2.63 18.76
N PHE A 23 -14.01 -3.86 19.20
CA PHE A 23 -13.61 -4.10 20.60
C PHE A 23 -12.14 -4.44 20.88
N ALA A 24 -11.26 -4.48 19.88
CA ALA A 24 -9.85 -4.58 20.19
C ALA A 24 -9.02 -3.70 19.26
N GLN A 25 -8.59 -2.56 19.82
CA GLN A 25 -7.33 -1.92 19.44
C GLN A 25 -6.11 -2.89 19.53
N SER A 26 -6.33 -4.12 20.01
CA SER A 26 -5.37 -5.20 20.21
C SER A 26 -5.59 -6.44 19.31
N THR A 27 -6.52 -6.44 18.34
CA THR A 27 -6.66 -7.58 17.41
C THR A 27 -5.40 -7.65 16.54
N PRO A 28 -4.68 -8.79 16.49
CA PRO A 28 -3.51 -8.93 15.65
C PRO A 28 -3.90 -8.92 14.17
N LEU A 29 -3.03 -8.36 13.31
CA LEU A 29 -3.32 -8.27 11.87
C LEU A 29 -3.58 -9.64 11.25
N SER A 30 -2.92 -10.70 11.75
CA SER A 30 -3.12 -12.08 11.30
C SER A 30 -4.59 -12.50 11.31
N ASP A 31 -5.29 -12.19 12.41
CA ASP A 31 -6.67 -12.63 12.61
C ASP A 31 -7.63 -11.81 11.73
N VAL A 32 -7.28 -10.54 11.48
CA VAL A 32 -8.01 -9.67 10.55
C VAL A 32 -7.85 -10.13 9.10
N LEU A 33 -6.66 -10.57 8.70
CA LEU A 33 -6.40 -11.08 7.35
C LEU A 33 -7.00 -12.47 7.09
N ASP A 34 -7.30 -13.21 8.15
CA ASP A 34 -7.95 -14.52 8.06
C ASP A 34 -9.48 -14.41 7.91
N ASP A 35 -10.07 -13.22 8.09
CA ASP A 35 -11.51 -12.95 7.82
C ASP A 35 -11.79 -13.07 6.31
N ASP A 36 -12.61 -14.05 5.92
CA ASP A 36 -12.96 -14.32 4.52
C ASP A 36 -13.68 -13.14 3.83
N TYR A 37 -14.23 -12.18 4.58
CA TYR A 37 -14.92 -10.99 4.07
C TYR A 37 -14.05 -9.72 4.11
N ILE A 38 -12.78 -9.82 4.52
CA ILE A 38 -11.89 -8.67 4.70
C ILE A 38 -11.79 -7.79 3.44
N LEU A 39 -11.67 -8.42 2.26
CA LEU A 39 -11.56 -7.71 1.00
C LEU A 39 -12.87 -7.02 0.60
N GLN A 40 -14.01 -7.66 0.87
CA GLN A 40 -15.32 -7.05 0.64
C GLN A 40 -15.49 -5.83 1.55
N ARG A 41 -15.24 -5.99 2.85
CA ARG A 41 -15.33 -4.90 3.85
C ARG A 41 -14.39 -3.75 3.54
N CYS A 42 -13.19 -4.05 3.01
CA CYS A 42 -12.24 -3.04 2.54
C CYS A 42 -12.82 -2.24 1.37
N ARG A 43 -13.36 -2.91 0.34
CA ARG A 43 -13.98 -2.27 -0.84
C ARG A 43 -15.22 -1.46 -0.48
N GLU A 44 -16.02 -1.94 0.47
CA GLU A 44 -17.19 -1.23 1.01
C GLU A 44 -16.81 -0.05 1.93
N ARG A 45 -15.51 0.14 2.21
CA ARG A 45 -14.96 1.20 3.05
C ARG A 45 -15.55 1.19 4.46
N SER A 46 -15.64 0.00 5.07
CA SER A 46 -16.04 -0.17 6.46
C SER A 46 -15.19 0.73 7.37
N THR A 47 -15.82 1.69 8.05
CA THR A 47 -15.12 2.77 8.78
C THR A 47 -14.19 2.24 9.87
N SER A 48 -14.61 1.19 10.59
CA SER A 48 -13.82 0.54 11.61
C SER A 48 -12.59 -0.15 11.03
N LEU A 49 -12.75 -0.85 9.90
CA LEU A 49 -11.65 -1.52 9.22
C LEU A 49 -10.65 -0.53 8.63
N ILE A 50 -11.12 0.49 7.90
CA ILE A 50 -10.24 1.50 7.31
C ILE A 50 -9.48 2.24 8.41
N SER A 51 -10.16 2.62 9.51
CA SER A 51 -9.49 3.25 10.65
C SER A 51 -8.46 2.33 11.34
N TYR A 52 -8.70 1.02 11.37
CA TYR A 52 -7.74 0.04 11.88
C TYR A 52 -6.51 -0.08 10.97
N LEU A 53 -6.74 -0.25 9.65
CA LEU A 53 -5.68 -0.44 8.65
C LEU A 53 -4.85 0.82 8.41
N SER A 54 -5.46 2.01 8.47
CA SER A 54 -4.79 3.32 8.34
C SER A 54 -3.99 3.71 9.60
N LYS A 55 -3.26 2.76 10.18
CA LYS A 55 -2.27 2.97 11.24
C LYS A 55 -0.89 2.60 10.70
N SER A 56 0.12 3.39 11.05
CA SER A 56 1.48 3.19 10.53
C SER A 56 2.02 1.79 10.77
N GLU A 57 1.78 1.24 11.97
CA GLU A 57 2.16 -0.14 12.32
C GLU A 57 1.49 -1.17 11.40
N ARG A 58 0.18 -1.01 11.13
CA ARG A 58 -0.60 -1.95 10.32
C ARG A 58 -0.20 -1.90 8.84
N ILE A 59 0.04 -0.72 8.30
CA ILE A 59 0.55 -0.57 6.93
C ILE A 59 1.95 -1.17 6.79
N ASN A 60 2.85 -0.95 7.76
CA ASN A 60 4.17 -1.57 7.73
C ASN A 60 4.07 -3.10 7.80
N GLU A 61 3.25 -3.66 8.70
CA GLU A 61 3.05 -5.11 8.74
C GLU A 61 2.50 -5.68 7.42
N LEU A 62 1.59 -4.96 6.75
CA LEU A 62 1.09 -5.35 5.42
C LEU A 62 2.20 -5.30 4.35
N ILE A 63 3.06 -4.26 4.39
CA ILE A 63 4.19 -4.12 3.46
C ILE A 63 5.20 -5.26 3.70
N ASP A 64 5.54 -5.53 4.96
CA ASP A 64 6.47 -6.59 5.34
C ASP A 64 5.96 -7.96 4.88
N LEU A 65 4.65 -8.21 4.96
CA LEU A 65 4.04 -9.45 4.45
C LEU A 65 4.20 -9.63 2.93
N VAL A 66 4.10 -8.56 2.14
CA VAL A 66 4.18 -8.65 0.67
C VAL A 66 5.61 -8.58 0.14
N THR A 67 6.54 -8.00 0.90
CA THR A 67 7.96 -7.89 0.54
C THR A 67 8.81 -9.00 1.14
N ASP A 68 8.27 -9.86 2.01
CA ASP A 68 8.98 -11.03 2.56
C ASP A 68 9.46 -11.98 1.44
N GLN A 69 10.78 -12.11 1.32
CA GLN A 69 11.44 -12.94 0.31
C GLN A 69 11.73 -14.37 0.81
N SER A 70 11.49 -14.67 2.08
CA SER A 70 11.77 -15.99 2.69
C SER A 70 10.86 -17.11 2.18
N ASN A 71 9.74 -16.76 1.55
CA ASN A 71 8.75 -17.71 1.00
C ASN A 71 9.18 -18.28 -0.36
N ILE A 72 10.28 -19.04 -0.36
CA ILE A 72 10.94 -19.63 -1.55
C ILE A 72 10.08 -20.75 -2.20
N ARG A 73 9.07 -21.28 -1.50
CA ARG A 73 8.27 -22.42 -1.98
C ARG A 73 6.80 -22.09 -2.09
N PHE A 74 6.14 -22.71 -3.07
CA PHE A 74 4.71 -22.58 -3.24
C PHE A 74 3.94 -23.30 -2.13
N ASP A 75 3.68 -22.62 -1.01
CA ASP A 75 2.85 -23.10 0.10
C ASP A 75 1.57 -22.26 0.18
N VAL A 76 0.45 -22.84 -0.27
CA VAL A 76 -0.86 -22.18 -0.40
C VAL A 76 -1.29 -21.51 0.90
N GLU A 77 -1.07 -22.18 2.04
CA GLU A 77 -1.45 -21.67 3.36
C GLU A 77 -0.63 -20.44 3.75
N ARG A 78 0.66 -20.40 3.37
CA ARG A 78 1.54 -19.26 3.64
C ARG A 78 1.24 -18.07 2.73
N PHE A 79 0.61 -18.28 1.57
CA PHE A 79 0.29 -17.19 0.64
C PHE A 79 -1.04 -16.51 0.86
N LYS A 80 -1.96 -17.09 1.65
CA LYS A 80 -3.26 -16.47 1.92
C LYS A 80 -3.07 -15.04 2.41
N ARG A 81 -2.24 -14.82 3.43
CA ARG A 81 -2.05 -13.49 4.05
C ARG A 81 -1.31 -12.49 3.16
N PRO A 82 -0.15 -12.80 2.54
CA PRO A 82 0.48 -11.90 1.58
C PRO A 82 -0.42 -11.54 0.40
N SER A 83 -1.19 -12.50 -0.12
CA SER A 83 -2.15 -12.22 -1.20
C SER A 83 -3.24 -11.25 -0.75
N VAL A 84 -3.86 -11.47 0.41
CA VAL A 84 -4.86 -10.56 0.96
C VAL A 84 -4.26 -9.18 1.25
N ALA A 85 -3.04 -9.12 1.80
CA ALA A 85 -2.33 -7.87 2.06
C ALA A 85 -2.06 -7.08 0.78
N ALA A 86 -1.62 -7.75 -0.28
CA ALA A 86 -1.42 -7.13 -1.59
C ALA A 86 -2.73 -6.58 -2.17
N GLU A 87 -3.85 -7.32 -2.06
CA GLU A 87 -5.17 -6.84 -2.47
C GLU A 87 -5.63 -5.59 -1.68
N ILE A 88 -5.34 -5.53 -0.37
CA ILE A 88 -5.67 -4.36 0.47
C ILE A 88 -4.81 -3.16 0.07
N LEU A 89 -3.49 -3.33 -0.04
CA LEU A 89 -2.55 -2.26 -0.39
C LEU A 89 -2.74 -1.76 -1.84
N SER A 90 -3.21 -2.63 -2.73
CA SER A 90 -3.56 -2.29 -4.11
C SER A 90 -5.06 -2.07 -4.30
N SER A 91 -5.82 -1.77 -3.24
CA SER A 91 -7.25 -1.50 -3.36
C SER A 91 -7.49 -0.07 -3.86
N ASP A 92 -8.60 0.16 -4.55
CA ASP A 92 -9.02 1.49 -5.00
C ASP A 92 -9.63 2.33 -3.87
N VAL A 93 -9.30 2.02 -2.61
CA VAL A 93 -9.81 2.73 -1.42
C VAL A 93 -8.96 3.98 -1.19
N PRO A 94 -9.51 5.19 -1.43
CA PRO A 94 -8.70 6.41 -1.43
C PRO A 94 -7.97 6.66 -0.12
N GLN A 95 -8.61 6.38 1.02
CA GLN A 95 -8.02 6.59 2.35
C GLN A 95 -6.75 5.76 2.58
N LEU A 96 -6.68 4.54 2.04
CA LEU A 96 -5.49 3.69 2.15
C LEU A 96 -4.38 4.18 1.21
N LEU A 97 -4.74 4.54 -0.03
CA LEU A 97 -3.79 5.10 -0.99
C LEU A 97 -3.21 6.43 -0.53
N ASP A 98 -4.04 7.33 -0.02
CA ASP A 98 -3.62 8.60 0.59
C ASP A 98 -2.68 8.34 1.76
N PHE A 99 -3.00 7.38 2.62
CA PHE A 99 -2.17 7.05 3.76
C PHE A 99 -0.80 6.50 3.34
N LEU A 100 -0.73 5.66 2.31
CA LEU A 100 0.52 5.11 1.77
C LEU A 100 1.46 6.19 1.25
N VAL A 101 0.94 7.21 0.56
CA VAL A 101 1.76 8.33 0.06
C VAL A 101 1.93 9.45 1.08
N SER A 102 1.29 9.38 2.24
CA SER A 102 1.41 10.37 3.32
C SER A 102 2.61 10.08 4.22
N SER A 103 3.07 11.11 4.93
CA SER A 103 4.16 11.00 5.93
C SER A 103 3.75 10.28 7.23
N GLY A 104 2.62 9.55 7.27
CA GLY A 104 2.18 8.76 8.43
C GLY A 104 1.56 9.55 9.59
N GLN A 105 1.20 10.83 9.41
CA GLN A 105 0.48 11.62 10.41
C GLN A 105 -1.01 11.69 10.08
N GLY A 106 -1.79 10.76 10.62
CA GLY A 106 -3.24 10.91 10.71
C GLY A 106 -3.62 11.83 11.88
N ALA A 107 -4.27 12.95 11.57
CA ALA A 107 -5.15 13.73 12.45
C ALA A 107 -4.60 14.19 13.83
N VAL A 108 -3.79 15.26 13.84
CA VAL A 108 -3.90 16.32 14.86
C VAL A 108 -3.73 17.67 14.17
N SER A 109 -4.83 18.41 14.03
CA SER A 109 -4.80 19.83 13.72
C SER A 109 -4.30 20.61 14.94
N SER A 110 -3.43 21.60 14.72
CA SER A 110 -3.62 23.02 15.11
C SER A 110 -2.29 23.69 15.43
N ASN A 111 -2.13 24.87 14.80
CA ASN A 111 -1.24 25.97 15.13
C ASN A 111 0.27 25.77 14.93
N GLU A 112 0.79 26.43 13.90
CA GLU A 112 1.62 27.62 14.11
C GLU A 112 1.58 28.54 12.89
N HIS A 113 1.06 29.74 13.10
CA HIS A 113 1.36 30.91 12.27
C HIS A 113 2.79 31.35 12.62
N SER A 114 3.67 31.53 11.63
CA SER A 114 4.12 32.84 11.16
C SER A 114 5.45 32.78 10.39
N ASN A 115 5.50 33.64 9.37
CA ASN A 115 6.65 34.33 8.78
C ASN A 115 7.63 33.61 7.84
N GLU A 116 7.56 34.08 6.59
CA GLU A 116 8.66 34.57 5.74
C GLU A 116 9.88 33.68 5.45
N GLN A 117 9.84 33.16 4.22
CA GLN A 117 10.87 33.26 3.17
C GLN A 117 12.21 32.53 3.35
N THR A 118 12.52 31.80 2.27
CA THR A 118 13.82 31.25 1.84
C THR A 118 14.16 29.89 2.44
N GLU A 119 13.66 28.79 1.89
CA GLU A 119 14.20 27.47 2.26
C GLU A 119 13.95 26.44 1.15
N THR A 120 15.05 25.83 0.69
CA THR A 120 15.10 24.64 -0.14
C THR A 120 14.01 23.65 0.28
N SER A 121 13.07 23.37 -0.62
CA SER A 121 11.91 22.51 -0.41
C SER A 121 12.31 21.24 0.33
N LYS A 122 11.99 21.17 1.61
CA LYS A 122 12.20 19.98 2.44
C LYS A 122 11.57 18.80 1.69
N PRO A 123 12.29 17.71 1.39
CA PRO A 123 11.75 16.63 0.58
C PRO A 123 10.50 16.08 1.29
N HIS A 124 9.37 16.08 0.59
CA HIS A 124 8.16 15.43 1.03
C HIS A 124 8.48 13.95 1.30
N ARG A 125 8.36 13.48 2.54
CA ARG A 125 8.74 12.10 2.93
C ARG A 125 7.55 11.17 2.74
N MET A 126 7.78 10.02 2.10
CA MET A 126 6.79 8.95 1.97
C MET A 126 7.32 7.67 2.64
N PRO A 127 7.26 7.55 3.98
CA PRO A 127 7.92 6.47 4.72
C PRO A 127 7.41 5.07 4.35
N PHE A 128 6.13 4.93 4.00
CA PHE A 128 5.57 3.64 3.58
C PHE A 128 5.99 3.27 2.15
N VAL A 129 6.08 4.26 1.26
CA VAL A 129 6.67 4.06 -0.07
C VAL A 129 8.15 3.71 0.07
N ASP A 130 8.89 4.36 0.98
CA ASP A 130 10.29 4.04 1.26
C ASP A 130 10.45 2.59 1.73
N ASN A 131 9.59 2.14 2.66
CA ASN A 131 9.58 0.75 3.12
C ASN A 131 9.28 -0.21 1.95
N LEU A 132 8.25 0.08 1.15
CA LEU A 132 7.91 -0.73 -0.02
C LEU A 132 9.08 -0.82 -1.02
N LEU A 133 9.74 0.31 -1.32
CA LEU A 133 10.85 0.37 -2.27
C LEU A 133 12.13 -0.32 -1.77
N SER A 134 12.30 -0.47 -0.45
CA SER A 134 13.45 -1.19 0.13
C SER A 134 13.52 -2.66 -0.32
N PHE A 135 12.40 -3.20 -0.81
CA PHE A 135 12.34 -4.50 -1.48
C PHE A 135 13.35 -4.63 -2.63
N LEU A 136 13.69 -3.53 -3.31
CA LEU A 136 14.62 -3.49 -4.43
C LEU A 136 16.08 -3.37 -4.00
N ASP A 137 16.39 -3.09 -2.73
CA ASP A 137 17.75 -2.83 -2.26
C ASP A 137 18.70 -4.04 -2.35
N PRO A 138 18.27 -5.27 -2.01
CA PRO A 138 19.14 -6.44 -2.11
C PRO A 138 19.54 -6.70 -3.56
N PRO A 139 20.82 -7.00 -3.86
CA PRO A 139 21.28 -7.30 -5.23
C PRO A 139 20.98 -8.73 -5.68
N ALA A 140 20.35 -9.55 -4.84
CA ALA A 140 19.97 -10.91 -5.17
C ALA A 140 18.71 -10.93 -6.05
N SER A 141 18.55 -11.97 -6.87
CA SER A 141 17.32 -12.17 -7.66
C SER A 141 16.09 -12.16 -6.75
N LEU A 142 15.11 -11.32 -7.07
CA LEU A 142 13.89 -11.21 -6.29
C LEU A 142 13.07 -12.50 -6.33
N ASN A 143 12.33 -12.76 -5.27
CA ASN A 143 11.28 -13.77 -5.30
C ASN A 143 10.20 -13.35 -6.33
N PRO A 144 9.90 -14.15 -7.38
CA PRO A 144 8.96 -13.75 -8.42
C PRO A 144 7.54 -13.45 -7.91
N LEU A 145 7.11 -14.11 -6.83
CA LEU A 145 5.80 -13.88 -6.25
C LEU A 145 5.76 -12.56 -5.47
N SER A 146 6.71 -12.33 -4.57
CA SER A 146 6.81 -11.06 -3.83
C SER A 146 7.00 -9.88 -4.79
N ALA A 147 7.78 -10.08 -5.87
CA ALA A 147 7.91 -9.09 -6.94
C ALA A 147 6.58 -8.81 -7.66
N SER A 148 5.73 -9.81 -7.85
CA SER A 148 4.39 -9.62 -8.42
C SER A 148 3.48 -8.81 -7.50
N PHE A 149 3.54 -9.03 -6.17
CA PHE A 149 2.80 -8.21 -5.21
C PHE A 149 3.32 -6.77 -5.17
N PHE A 150 4.64 -6.60 -5.09
CA PHE A 150 5.30 -5.30 -5.13
C PHE A 150 4.88 -4.50 -6.38
N SER A 151 5.04 -5.10 -7.57
CA SER A 151 4.68 -4.45 -8.83
C SER A 151 3.20 -4.08 -8.89
N LYS A 152 2.32 -4.97 -8.43
CA LYS A 152 0.88 -4.69 -8.37
C LYS A 152 0.57 -3.46 -7.54
N ILE A 153 1.15 -3.35 -6.35
CA ILE A 153 0.93 -2.21 -5.44
C ILE A 153 1.49 -0.93 -6.06
N LEU A 154 2.71 -0.96 -6.61
CA LEU A 154 3.33 0.23 -7.19
C LEU A 154 2.61 0.70 -8.46
N ILE A 155 2.17 -0.21 -9.33
CA ILE A 155 1.33 0.11 -10.51
C ILE A 155 0.01 0.76 -10.06
N ASN A 156 -0.60 0.26 -9.00
CA ASN A 156 -1.83 0.84 -8.47
C ASN A 156 -1.62 2.27 -7.96
N LEU A 157 -0.54 2.49 -7.19
CA LEU A 157 -0.17 3.83 -6.74
C LEU A 157 0.18 4.76 -7.91
N LEU A 158 0.88 4.27 -8.94
CA LEU A 158 1.14 5.04 -10.15
C LEU A 158 -0.15 5.40 -10.89
N SER A 159 -1.17 4.53 -10.86
CA SER A 159 -2.45 4.79 -11.51
C SER A 159 -3.28 5.84 -10.78
N PHE A 160 -3.28 5.81 -9.45
CA PHE A 160 -4.20 6.63 -8.64
C PHE A 160 -3.55 7.79 -7.86
N ARG A 161 -2.23 7.77 -7.67
CA ARG A 161 -1.43 8.76 -6.92
C ARG A 161 -0.18 9.17 -7.71
N ALA A 162 -0.29 9.22 -9.04
CA ALA A 162 0.81 9.60 -9.94
C ALA A 162 1.37 11.00 -9.61
N ALA A 163 0.50 11.93 -9.23
CA ALA A 163 0.85 13.33 -9.01
C ALA A 163 1.82 13.50 -7.83
N GLU A 164 1.65 12.69 -6.79
CA GLU A 164 2.53 12.65 -5.63
C GLU A 164 3.72 11.71 -5.86
N LEU A 165 3.46 10.51 -6.38
CA LEU A 165 4.46 9.43 -6.45
C LEU A 165 5.52 9.67 -7.53
N VAL A 166 5.16 10.12 -8.74
CA VAL A 166 6.12 10.27 -9.85
C VAL A 166 7.22 11.29 -9.52
N PRO A 167 6.92 12.51 -9.02
CA PRO A 167 7.96 13.45 -8.61
C PRO A 167 8.83 12.89 -7.48
N TYR A 168 8.23 12.14 -6.55
CA TYR A 168 8.96 11.51 -5.45
C TYR A 168 9.99 10.48 -5.94
N LEU A 169 9.57 9.57 -6.82
CA LEU A 169 10.46 8.58 -7.44
C LEU A 169 11.55 9.24 -8.28
N LYS A 170 11.23 10.30 -9.05
CA LYS A 170 12.21 11.04 -9.86
C LYS A 170 13.26 11.77 -9.01
N ALA A 171 12.90 12.22 -7.81
CA ALA A 171 13.82 12.89 -6.90
C ALA A 171 14.79 11.92 -6.18
N ARG A 172 14.48 10.63 -6.17
CA ARG A 172 15.28 9.57 -5.57
C ARG A 172 16.37 9.08 -6.53
N SER A 173 17.64 9.34 -6.21
CA SER A 173 18.78 8.93 -7.04
C SER A 173 19.05 7.42 -7.03
N ASP A 174 18.55 6.71 -6.02
CA ASP A 174 18.73 5.27 -5.79
C ASP A 174 17.65 4.42 -6.49
N PHE A 175 16.46 4.98 -6.74
CA PHE A 175 15.33 4.24 -7.28
C PHE A 175 15.63 3.59 -8.65
N PHE A 176 16.10 4.37 -9.63
CA PHE A 176 16.38 3.85 -10.97
C PHE A 176 17.50 2.80 -10.98
N PRO A 177 18.66 3.01 -10.33
CA PRO A 177 19.67 1.95 -10.19
C PRO A 177 19.11 0.67 -9.55
N ASN A 178 18.33 0.78 -8.47
CA ASN A 178 17.82 -0.38 -7.73
C ASN A 178 16.74 -1.14 -8.49
N ILE A 179 15.90 -0.50 -9.31
CA ILE A 179 14.91 -1.22 -10.12
C ILE A 179 15.55 -1.90 -11.34
N LEU A 180 16.59 -1.30 -11.94
CA LEU A 180 17.24 -1.83 -13.14
C LEU A 180 18.08 -3.08 -12.88
N GLN A 181 18.57 -3.30 -11.67
CA GLN A 181 19.28 -4.54 -11.32
C GLN A 181 18.37 -5.78 -11.30
N HIS A 182 17.04 -5.59 -11.31
CA HIS A 182 16.03 -6.66 -11.19
C HIS A 182 15.25 -6.91 -12.48
N LEU A 183 15.79 -6.49 -13.63
CA LEU A 183 15.17 -6.64 -14.96
C LEU A 183 14.96 -8.10 -15.40
N ASP A 184 15.67 -9.04 -14.79
CA ASP A 184 15.50 -10.48 -15.00
C ASP A 184 14.17 -11.00 -14.42
N THR A 185 13.54 -10.26 -13.52
CA THR A 185 12.23 -10.57 -12.97
C THR A 185 11.12 -9.94 -13.81
N SER A 186 10.30 -10.76 -14.49
CA SER A 186 9.27 -10.28 -15.43
C SER A 186 8.34 -9.22 -14.84
N ALA A 187 7.89 -9.40 -13.59
CA ALA A 187 7.04 -8.42 -12.91
C ALA A 187 7.68 -7.02 -12.77
N ILE A 188 9.01 -6.95 -12.65
CA ILE A 188 9.75 -5.68 -12.58
C ILE A 188 9.93 -5.07 -13.97
N SER A 189 10.22 -5.90 -14.98
CA SER A 189 10.28 -5.46 -16.38
C SER A 189 8.96 -4.84 -16.82
N ASP A 190 7.83 -5.48 -16.51
CA ASP A 190 6.49 -4.97 -16.84
C ASP A 190 6.18 -3.66 -16.09
N LEU A 191 6.55 -3.58 -14.80
CA LEU A 191 6.42 -2.37 -13.99
C LEU A 191 7.18 -1.18 -14.60
N LEU A 192 8.38 -1.40 -15.16
CA LEU A 192 9.14 -0.34 -15.82
C LEU A 192 8.46 0.17 -17.10
N VAL A 193 7.79 -0.71 -17.84
CA VAL A 193 6.97 -0.31 -18.99
C VAL A 193 5.82 0.58 -18.55
N GLU A 194 5.12 0.21 -17.46
CA GLU A 194 4.05 1.03 -16.88
C GLU A 194 4.56 2.39 -16.36
N LEU A 195 5.72 2.41 -15.70
CA LEU A 195 6.36 3.64 -15.24
C LEU A 195 6.68 4.59 -16.41
N ALA A 196 7.19 4.07 -17.53
CA ALA A 196 7.49 4.87 -18.71
C ALA A 196 6.22 5.47 -19.35
N GLN A 197 5.08 4.80 -19.25
CA GLN A 197 3.81 5.32 -19.76
C GLN A 197 3.27 6.52 -18.93
N GLN A 198 3.59 6.60 -17.64
CA GLN A 198 3.16 7.72 -16.78
C GLN A 198 3.74 9.07 -17.23
N ASP A 199 4.95 9.08 -17.80
CA ASP A 199 5.56 10.31 -18.32
C ASP A 199 4.88 10.80 -19.61
N ASN A 200 4.42 9.87 -20.45
CA ASN A 200 3.72 10.17 -21.70
C ASN A 200 2.29 10.68 -21.47
N GLY A 201 1.61 10.22 -20.42
CA GLY A 201 0.26 10.68 -20.05
C GLY A 201 0.21 12.17 -19.66
N GLN A 202 1.28 12.71 -19.06
CA GLN A 202 1.36 14.12 -18.68
C GLN A 202 1.67 15.06 -19.85
N GLN A 203 2.38 14.59 -20.88
CA GLN A 203 2.75 15.40 -22.05
C GLN A 203 1.54 15.73 -22.95
N HIS A 204 0.53 14.87 -23.01
CA HIS A 204 -0.69 15.11 -23.81
C HIS A 204 -1.64 16.15 -23.22
N VAL A 205 -1.58 16.43 -21.91
CA VAL A 205 -2.42 17.45 -21.27
C VAL A 205 -1.89 18.85 -21.61
N VAL A 206 -0.56 19.03 -21.66
CA VAL A 206 0.07 20.32 -21.99
C VAL A 206 -0.14 20.71 -23.45
N ALA A 207 -0.13 19.74 -24.37
CA ALA A 207 -0.36 19.98 -25.81
C ALA A 207 -1.79 20.45 -26.14
N LYS A 208 -2.76 20.27 -25.23
CA LYS A 208 -4.16 20.68 -25.43
C LYS A 208 -4.48 22.08 -24.89
N VAL A 209 -3.54 22.74 -24.20
CA VAL A 209 -3.73 24.06 -23.57
C VAL A 209 -3.23 25.22 -24.45
N ILE A 210 -2.61 24.94 -25.60
CA ILE A 210 -2.20 25.98 -26.55
C ILE A 210 -3.44 26.38 -27.37
N PRO A 211 -3.99 27.61 -27.22
CA PRO A 211 -5.04 28.08 -28.11
C PRO A 211 -4.44 28.26 -29.50
N ASN A 212 -5.10 27.69 -30.51
CA ASN A 212 -4.75 27.90 -31.91
C ASN A 212 -4.79 29.42 -32.24
N PRO A 213 -3.83 29.96 -33.00
CA PRO A 213 -3.75 31.38 -33.33
C PRO A 213 -4.90 31.88 -34.21
#